data_AF-A0A1H1HKL5-F1
#
_entry.id   AF-A0A1H1HKL5-F1
#
_cell.length_a   1.000
_cell.length_b   1.000
_cell.length_c   1.000
_cell.angle_alpha   90.00
_cell.angle_beta   90.00
_cell.angle_gamma   90.00
#
_symmetry.space_group_name_H-M   'P 1'
#
loop_
_entity.id
_entity.type
_entity.pdbx_description
1 polymer ?
#
loop_
_entity_poly.entity_id
_entity_poly.type
_entity_poly.pdbx_seq_one_letter_code
_entity_poly.pdbx_strand_id
1 'polypeptide(L)'
;MVAPRNSRHLRRWGLGIALGAGIACAPFAIAAASADPGTGAAQPGAAIPVAHAQSSAGAPTVVKRVAAPVVVKPAARGPVAAERVAAAPGTAVAQTPAPAARPAPAVRPAPATRPAAIHRAAAPVAAVRPGVRVAEARRAVAPKPAPRGGTRTDRRSVVVIGASVSSGKAVSAPAAYPRQVGAMSGRNVYVSARVGAGYADGSMGRLTRAADLPARNPSLVVLQAGTNDVGASPTVIAGQVRQVVGTVRRQAPNAKIAVVTVFPSIHRGTAAHATDTAIIDAARSVDPGVVVISPLDEGWTYRAASDGHPGAAAHERLAERIAGIG
;
A
#
# COMPACT_ATOMS: atom_id res chain seq x y z
N MET A 1 55.93 39.31 -18.85
CA MET A 1 55.49 37.92 -19.08
C MET A 1 55.29 37.26 -17.71
N VAL A 2 54.22 36.48 -17.51
CA VAL A 2 53.89 35.89 -16.19
C VAL A 2 53.63 34.39 -16.36
N ALA A 3 54.31 33.56 -15.58
CA ALA A 3 54.16 32.10 -15.62
C ALA A 3 53.07 31.60 -14.65
N PRO A 4 52.15 30.72 -15.07
CA PRO A 4 51.14 30.16 -14.19
C PRO A 4 51.71 29.06 -13.28
N ARG A 5 51.56 29.22 -11.96
CA ARG A 5 51.86 28.15 -10.98
C ARG A 5 50.81 27.04 -11.06
N ASN A 6 51.26 25.79 -11.14
CA ASN A 6 50.41 24.62 -11.38
C ASN A 6 50.21 23.77 -10.10
N SER A 7 49.22 24.14 -9.28
CA SER A 7 48.98 23.55 -7.96
C SER A 7 48.23 22.22 -8.02
N ARG A 8 48.94 21.09 -7.93
CA ARG A 8 48.35 19.74 -7.88
C ARG A 8 47.80 19.42 -6.47
N HIS A 9 46.48 19.42 -6.30
CA HIS A 9 45.86 18.97 -5.05
C HIS A 9 45.88 17.44 -4.91
N LEU A 10 46.71 16.94 -4.01
CA LEU A 10 46.60 15.59 -3.47
C LEU A 10 45.31 15.45 -2.65
N ARG A 11 44.44 14.49 -3.00
CA ARG A 11 43.35 14.02 -2.12
C ARG A 11 43.66 12.59 -1.68
N ARG A 12 44.06 12.43 -0.41
CA ARG A 12 44.22 11.13 0.24
C ARG A 12 42.88 10.38 0.22
N TRP A 13 42.93 9.08 -0.05
CA TRP A 13 41.84 8.17 0.31
C TRP A 13 41.97 7.82 1.80
N GLY A 14 40.91 8.04 2.57
CA GLY A 14 40.83 7.65 3.99
C GLY A 14 39.97 6.40 4.14
N LEU A 15 40.58 5.25 4.38
CA LEU A 15 39.88 3.99 4.60
C LEU A 15 39.45 3.88 6.08
N GLY A 16 38.22 4.30 6.38
CA GLY A 16 37.65 4.24 7.74
C GLY A 16 36.98 2.90 8.04
N ILE A 17 37.72 1.94 8.60
CA ILE A 17 37.13 0.74 9.20
C ILE A 17 36.75 1.05 10.66
N ALA A 18 35.46 0.97 10.98
CA ALA A 18 34.95 1.12 12.34
C ALA A 18 34.45 -0.24 12.86
N LEU A 19 35.21 -0.83 13.78
CA LEU A 19 34.78 -1.99 14.57
C LEU A 19 33.96 -1.50 15.79
N GLY A 20 32.76 -2.07 15.96
CA GLY A 20 31.87 -1.84 17.10
C GLY A 20 30.78 -2.91 17.08
N ALA A 21 30.94 -4.07 17.73
CA ALA A 21 30.94 -4.31 19.18
C ALA A 21 29.53 -4.36 19.79
N GLY A 22 29.04 -5.59 19.99
CA GLY A 22 28.16 -5.98 21.09
C GLY A 22 26.79 -5.33 21.23
N ILE A 23 25.76 -5.95 20.65
CA ILE A 23 24.42 -6.00 21.26
C ILE A 23 24.02 -7.47 21.39
N ALA A 24 23.93 -7.96 22.63
CA ALA A 24 23.48 -9.32 22.91
C ALA A 24 21.95 -9.39 22.83
N CYS A 25 21.42 -10.33 22.03
CA CYS A 25 19.98 -10.59 21.98
C CYS A 25 19.57 -11.42 23.20
N ALA A 26 18.94 -10.80 24.19
CA ALA A 26 18.26 -11.52 25.26
C ALA A 26 16.96 -12.17 24.71
N PRO A 27 16.66 -13.45 25.03
CA PRO A 27 15.43 -14.09 24.61
C PRO A 27 14.26 -13.62 25.48
N PHE A 28 13.24 -13.01 24.87
CA PHE A 28 11.96 -12.77 25.54
C PHE A 28 11.18 -14.09 25.66
N ALA A 29 11.11 -14.63 26.88
CA ALA A 29 10.28 -15.79 27.17
C ALA A 29 8.79 -15.41 27.10
N ILE A 30 7.99 -16.24 26.42
CA ILE A 30 6.53 -16.10 26.38
C ILE A 30 5.98 -16.71 27.68
N ALA A 31 5.67 -15.87 28.66
CA ALA A 31 4.99 -16.30 29.87
C ALA A 31 3.50 -16.53 29.58
N ALA A 32 3.05 -17.79 29.62
CA ALA A 32 1.63 -18.12 29.60
C ALA A 32 1.05 -17.92 31.02
N ALA A 33 0.12 -16.98 31.16
CA ALA A 33 -0.62 -16.76 32.41
C ALA A 33 -2.07 -17.22 32.22
N SER A 34 -2.39 -18.43 32.68
CA SER A 34 -3.76 -18.89 32.84
C SER A 34 -4.27 -18.43 34.21
N ALA A 35 -5.41 -17.73 34.25
CA ALA A 35 -6.04 -17.27 35.49
C ALA A 35 -7.56 -17.28 35.34
N ASP A 36 -8.16 -18.42 35.68
CA ASP A 36 -9.58 -18.55 36.03
C ASP A 36 -9.67 -18.58 37.57
N PRO A 37 -10.53 -17.74 38.16
CA PRO A 37 -11.37 -18.24 39.24
C PRO A 37 -12.83 -17.77 39.09
N GLY A 38 -13.74 -18.71 38.86
CA GLY A 38 -15.18 -18.46 38.76
C GLY A 38 -15.95 -18.51 40.09
N THR A 39 -17.21 -18.93 39.98
CA THR A 39 -18.26 -19.09 41.04
C THR A 39 -19.05 -17.84 41.43
N GLY A 40 -20.38 -18.00 41.41
CA GLY A 40 -21.42 -17.03 41.74
C GLY A 40 -22.77 -17.62 41.32
N ALA A 41 -23.69 -17.86 42.26
CA ALA A 41 -24.76 -18.85 42.08
C ALA A 41 -26.18 -18.26 41.95
N ALA A 42 -27.05 -19.02 41.25
CA ALA A 42 -28.48 -19.28 41.51
C ALA A 42 -29.36 -18.15 42.13
N GLN A 43 -30.30 -17.55 41.37
CA GLN A 43 -31.74 -17.91 41.27
C GLN A 43 -32.63 -17.38 42.43
N PRO A 44 -33.99 -17.40 42.38
CA PRO A 44 -34.95 -17.72 41.29
C PRO A 44 -36.09 -16.66 41.10
N GLY A 45 -37.08 -16.92 40.21
CA GLY A 45 -38.47 -16.43 40.36
C GLY A 45 -39.26 -16.02 39.10
N ALA A 46 -40.52 -16.52 38.97
CA ALA A 46 -41.60 -16.17 38.00
C ALA A 46 -41.28 -16.37 36.48
N ALA A 47 -42.06 -17.05 35.59
CA ALA A 47 -43.49 -17.43 35.48
C ALA A 47 -44.43 -16.23 35.20
N ILE A 48 -45.51 -16.25 34.39
CA ILE A 48 -46.43 -17.24 33.71
C ILE A 48 -46.98 -16.49 32.42
N PRO A 49 -47.64 -17.02 31.34
CA PRO A 49 -48.14 -18.37 30.92
C PRO A 49 -47.59 -18.86 29.54
N VAL A 50 -48.33 -19.78 28.88
CA VAL A 50 -48.20 -20.31 27.50
C VAL A 50 -49.43 -19.90 26.64
N ALA A 51 -49.31 -19.88 25.30
CA ALA A 51 -50.44 -20.00 24.36
C ALA A 51 -50.13 -21.05 23.27
N HIS A 52 -51.18 -21.67 22.70
CA HIS A 52 -51.10 -22.89 21.88
C HIS A 52 -51.25 -22.68 20.35
N ALA A 53 -51.11 -23.79 19.62
CA ALA A 53 -51.49 -24.07 18.22
C ALA A 53 -50.37 -23.89 17.15
N GLN A 54 -50.23 -24.78 16.16
CA GLN A 54 -50.85 -26.11 15.96
C GLN A 54 -49.94 -27.01 15.09
N SER A 55 -50.23 -28.31 15.01
CA SER A 55 -49.37 -29.30 14.34
C SER A 55 -50.04 -29.97 13.14
N SER A 56 -49.29 -30.13 12.04
CA SER A 56 -49.53 -31.10 10.97
C SER A 56 -48.16 -31.60 10.48
N ALA A 57 -47.72 -32.81 10.83
CA ALA A 57 -48.23 -34.12 10.40
C ALA A 57 -47.91 -34.44 8.92
N GLY A 58 -46.72 -35.01 8.70
CA GLY A 58 -46.31 -35.67 7.45
C GLY A 58 -45.52 -36.94 7.81
N ALA A 59 -45.86 -38.08 7.21
CA ALA A 59 -45.42 -39.41 7.67
C ALA A 59 -44.01 -39.81 7.16
N PRO A 60 -43.28 -40.70 7.89
CA PRO A 60 -41.93 -41.12 7.52
C PRO A 60 -41.92 -42.27 6.50
N THR A 61 -41.07 -42.17 5.48
CA THR A 61 -40.71 -43.30 4.60
C THR A 61 -39.67 -44.19 5.27
N VAL A 62 -39.88 -45.51 5.23
CA VAL A 62 -39.07 -46.52 5.93
C VAL A 62 -38.30 -47.38 4.92
N VAL A 63 -37.18 -48.00 5.35
CA VAL A 63 -36.35 -48.96 4.58
C VAL A 63 -35.47 -48.23 3.53
N LYS A 64 -34.17 -48.50 3.36
CA LYS A 64 -33.43 -49.77 3.51
C LYS A 64 -32.05 -49.61 4.16
N ARG A 65 -31.78 -50.39 5.21
CA ARG A 65 -30.43 -50.56 5.80
C ARG A 65 -29.65 -51.57 4.95
N VAL A 66 -28.44 -51.22 4.52
CA VAL A 66 -27.47 -52.13 3.87
C VAL A 66 -26.16 -52.05 4.67
N ALA A 67 -25.39 -53.14 4.71
CA ALA A 67 -24.38 -53.37 5.74
C ALA A 67 -23.00 -52.75 5.45
N ALA A 68 -22.31 -52.37 6.53
CA ALA A 68 -20.86 -52.54 6.66
C ALA A 68 -20.61 -53.85 7.43
N PRO A 69 -19.64 -54.67 7.02
CA PRO A 69 -18.27 -54.59 7.57
C PRO A 69 -17.26 -54.06 6.51
N VAL A 70 -15.94 -53.94 6.72
CA VAL A 70 -15.01 -54.71 7.58
C VAL A 70 -14.02 -53.77 8.29
N VAL A 71 -13.69 -54.08 9.56
CA VAL A 71 -12.53 -53.50 10.26
C VAL A 71 -11.32 -54.40 10.04
N VAL A 72 -10.22 -53.86 9.49
CA VAL A 72 -8.93 -54.57 9.38
C VAL A 72 -7.83 -53.80 10.12
N LYS A 73 -7.38 -54.38 11.23
CA LYS A 73 -6.20 -54.04 12.03
C LYS A 73 -5.85 -55.34 12.80
N PRO A 74 -4.57 -55.73 13.02
CA PRO A 74 -3.35 -54.91 13.00
C PRO A 74 -2.23 -55.41 12.09
N ALA A 75 -1.22 -54.55 11.90
CA ALA A 75 0.17 -54.97 11.74
C ALA A 75 1.08 -53.89 12.34
N ALA A 76 1.66 -54.16 13.52
CA ALA A 76 2.72 -53.32 14.06
C ALA A 76 4.06 -53.71 13.43
N ARG A 77 4.79 -52.73 12.89
CA ARG A 77 6.23 -52.86 12.61
C ARG A 77 6.96 -51.91 13.55
N GLY A 78 7.94 -52.43 14.27
CA GLY A 78 8.70 -51.66 15.26
C GLY A 78 9.62 -50.61 14.62
N PRO A 79 10.16 -49.67 15.42
CA PRO A 79 11.13 -48.70 14.93
C PRO A 79 12.43 -49.41 14.56
N VAL A 80 12.81 -49.38 13.28
CA VAL A 80 14.16 -49.76 12.87
C VAL A 80 15.10 -48.61 13.24
N ALA A 81 16.13 -48.88 14.03
CA ALA A 81 17.10 -47.86 14.42
C ALA A 81 17.95 -47.45 13.20
N ALA A 82 17.78 -46.22 12.72
CA ALA A 82 18.63 -45.64 11.69
C ALA A 82 19.95 -45.16 12.32
N GLU A 83 21.04 -45.82 11.95
CA GLU A 83 22.38 -45.61 12.47
C GLU A 83 22.92 -44.20 12.17
N ARG A 84 23.54 -43.54 13.17
CA ARG A 84 24.22 -42.25 12.97
C ARG A 84 25.61 -42.46 12.35
N VAL A 85 25.67 -42.65 11.03
CA VAL A 85 26.93 -42.58 10.30
C VAL A 85 27.45 -41.14 10.36
N ALA A 86 28.57 -40.93 11.05
CA ALA A 86 29.21 -39.63 11.18
C ALA A 86 29.95 -39.26 9.89
N ALA A 87 29.38 -38.35 9.09
CA ALA A 87 30.07 -37.79 7.94
C ALA A 87 31.21 -36.86 8.39
N ALA A 88 32.44 -37.16 7.99
CA ALA A 88 33.60 -36.33 8.24
C ALA A 88 33.50 -34.98 7.50
N PRO A 89 34.08 -33.88 8.03
CA PRO A 89 34.02 -32.57 7.39
C PRO A 89 34.87 -32.54 6.11
N GLY A 90 34.21 -32.68 4.95
CA GLY A 90 34.84 -32.49 3.65
C GLY A 90 35.35 -31.06 3.48
N THR A 91 36.63 -30.91 3.14
CA THR A 91 37.28 -29.61 2.91
C THR A 91 36.74 -28.93 1.65
N ALA A 92 35.86 -27.95 1.85
CA ALA A 92 35.33 -27.11 0.78
C ALA A 92 36.45 -26.23 0.19
N VAL A 93 37.02 -26.65 -0.94
CA VAL A 93 38.00 -25.87 -1.70
C VAL A 93 37.32 -24.61 -2.23
N ALA A 94 37.82 -23.44 -1.81
CA ALA A 94 37.26 -22.15 -2.22
C ALA A 94 37.46 -21.92 -3.72
N GLN A 95 36.36 -21.97 -4.49
CA GLN A 95 36.36 -21.58 -5.90
C GLN A 95 36.38 -20.05 -6.01
N THR A 96 37.54 -19.48 -6.32
CA THR A 96 37.70 -18.05 -6.58
C THR A 96 36.87 -17.64 -7.80
N PRO A 97 35.89 -16.73 -7.69
CA PRO A 97 35.13 -16.26 -8.85
C PRO A 97 36.02 -15.45 -9.78
N ALA A 98 35.91 -15.72 -11.09
CA ALA A 98 36.66 -15.00 -12.11
C ALA A 98 36.30 -13.49 -12.13
N PRO A 99 37.27 -12.58 -12.39
CA PRO A 99 37.03 -11.15 -12.39
C PRO A 99 36.11 -10.74 -13.56
N ALA A 100 35.02 -10.05 -13.24
CA ALA A 100 34.08 -9.54 -14.23
C ALA A 100 34.75 -8.52 -15.17
N ALA A 101 34.48 -8.64 -16.48
CA ALA A 101 35.02 -7.74 -17.49
C ALA A 101 34.57 -6.29 -17.26
N ARG A 102 35.48 -5.33 -17.46
CA ARG A 102 35.17 -3.89 -17.35
C ARG A 102 34.19 -3.46 -18.45
N PRO A 103 33.10 -2.75 -18.14
CA PRO A 103 32.29 -2.09 -19.17
C PRO A 103 33.10 -0.97 -19.85
N ALA A 104 32.87 -0.78 -21.15
CA ALA A 104 33.51 0.26 -21.93
C ALA A 104 33.04 1.68 -21.52
N PRO A 105 33.87 2.73 -21.65
CA PRO A 105 33.49 4.09 -21.31
C PRO A 105 32.40 4.63 -22.25
N ALA A 106 31.35 5.21 -21.68
CA ALA A 106 30.26 5.82 -22.44
C ALA A 106 30.73 7.08 -23.18
N VAL A 107 30.40 7.19 -24.47
CA VAL A 107 30.69 8.35 -25.30
C VAL A 107 29.81 9.53 -24.85
N ARG A 108 30.43 10.70 -24.61
CA ARG A 108 29.70 11.93 -24.27
C ARG A 108 29.03 12.52 -25.52
N PRO A 109 27.72 12.79 -25.52
CA PRO A 109 27.11 13.62 -26.56
C PRO A 109 27.63 15.07 -26.47
N ALA A 110 27.70 15.73 -27.63
CA ALA A 110 28.14 17.12 -27.74
C ALA A 110 27.08 18.13 -27.25
N PRO A 111 27.46 19.31 -26.76
CA PRO A 111 26.52 20.34 -26.35
C PRO A 111 25.81 20.97 -27.55
N ALA A 112 24.48 21.04 -27.52
CA ALA A 112 23.69 21.77 -28.51
C ALA A 112 23.88 23.29 -28.35
N THR A 113 23.93 24.01 -29.47
CA THR A 113 24.15 25.46 -29.52
C THR A 113 22.88 26.26 -29.18
N ARG A 114 23.06 27.40 -28.50
CA ARG A 114 22.00 28.40 -28.30
C ARG A 114 21.87 29.30 -29.54
N PRO A 115 20.66 29.48 -30.11
CA PRO A 115 20.33 30.67 -30.89
C PRO A 115 20.35 31.93 -30.02
N ALA A 116 20.65 33.09 -30.62
CA ALA A 116 20.76 34.37 -29.93
C ALA A 116 19.41 35.11 -29.79
N ALA A 117 19.39 36.15 -28.95
CA ALA A 117 18.25 37.05 -28.83
C ALA A 117 18.10 37.96 -30.07
N ILE A 118 16.88 38.40 -30.36
CA ILE A 118 16.58 39.42 -31.37
C ILE A 118 15.82 40.57 -30.69
N HIS A 119 16.30 41.80 -30.87
CA HIS A 119 15.65 43.01 -30.36
C HIS A 119 14.50 43.46 -31.29
N ARG A 120 13.43 44.03 -30.72
CA ARG A 120 12.87 45.28 -31.24
C ARG A 120 12.20 46.11 -30.16
N ALA A 121 12.06 47.42 -30.42
CA ALA A 121 11.73 48.45 -29.44
C ALA A 121 10.27 48.94 -29.53
N ALA A 122 9.89 49.82 -28.60
CA ALA A 122 8.55 50.39 -28.47
C ALA A 122 8.35 51.71 -29.24
N ALA A 123 7.08 52.08 -29.47
CA ALA A 123 6.62 53.46 -29.69
C ALA A 123 5.11 53.58 -29.35
N PRO A 124 4.61 54.71 -28.78
CA PRO A 124 3.20 54.89 -28.41
C PRO A 124 2.43 55.91 -29.29
N VAL A 125 1.14 55.64 -29.52
CA VAL A 125 0.09 56.52 -30.10
C VAL A 125 -1.27 55.98 -29.60
N ALA A 126 -2.29 56.73 -29.16
CA ALA A 126 -2.42 58.11 -28.66
C ALA A 126 -3.76 58.18 -27.83
N ALA A 127 -4.37 59.35 -27.62
CA ALA A 127 -5.64 59.50 -26.86
C ALA A 127 -6.64 60.48 -27.50
N VAL A 128 -7.95 60.20 -27.39
CA VAL A 128 -9.06 61.10 -27.77
C VAL A 128 -10.17 61.08 -26.69
N ARG A 129 -10.94 62.18 -26.62
CA ARG A 129 -11.74 62.69 -25.48
C ARG A 129 -13.22 62.22 -25.44
N PRO A 130 -14.01 62.57 -24.38
CA PRO A 130 -15.22 61.82 -23.99
C PRO A 130 -16.57 62.54 -24.22
N GLY A 131 -17.66 61.79 -24.02
CA GLY A 131 -19.00 62.24 -23.64
C GLY A 131 -19.92 61.04 -23.35
N VAL A 132 -21.05 61.08 -22.63
CA VAL A 132 -21.70 62.02 -21.70
C VAL A 132 -23.00 61.32 -21.26
N ARG A 133 -23.23 61.10 -19.95
CA ARG A 133 -24.51 60.61 -19.34
C ARG A 133 -24.93 59.17 -19.78
N VAL A 134 -25.85 58.47 -19.12
CA VAL A 134 -26.86 58.79 -18.09
C VAL A 134 -26.66 57.94 -16.83
N ALA A 135 -26.99 58.49 -15.65
CA ALA A 135 -27.03 57.74 -14.40
C ALA A 135 -28.44 57.15 -14.17
N GLU A 136 -28.58 55.84 -14.21
CA GLU A 136 -29.79 55.14 -13.75
C GLU A 136 -29.52 54.53 -12.36
N ALA A 137 -30.18 55.06 -11.33
CA ALA A 137 -29.94 54.69 -9.93
C ALA A 137 -30.60 53.35 -9.54
N ARG A 138 -30.19 52.25 -10.18
CA ARG A 138 -30.61 50.90 -9.78
C ARG A 138 -30.07 50.58 -8.39
N ARG A 139 -30.97 50.58 -7.40
CA ARG A 139 -30.70 50.29 -6.00
C ARG A 139 -30.20 48.85 -5.84
N ALA A 140 -28.88 48.67 -5.89
CA ALA A 140 -28.24 47.37 -5.80
C ALA A 140 -28.53 46.72 -4.44
N VAL A 141 -29.50 45.79 -4.40
CA VAL A 141 -29.73 44.93 -3.26
C VAL A 141 -28.47 44.08 -3.10
N ALA A 142 -27.69 44.35 -2.05
CA ALA A 142 -26.48 43.60 -1.77
C ALA A 142 -26.84 42.11 -1.67
N PRO A 143 -26.16 41.22 -2.43
CA PRO A 143 -26.51 39.81 -2.45
C PRO A 143 -26.32 39.23 -1.04
N LYS A 144 -27.45 38.92 -0.37
CA LYS A 144 -27.48 38.28 0.93
C LYS A 144 -26.52 37.09 0.90
N PRO A 145 -25.47 37.04 1.75
CA PRO A 145 -24.48 35.98 1.66
C PRO A 145 -25.17 34.62 1.76
N ALA A 146 -25.09 33.83 0.69
CA ALA A 146 -25.63 32.48 0.69
C ALA A 146 -25.00 31.70 1.85
N PRO A 147 -25.77 30.95 2.66
CA PRO A 147 -25.22 30.20 3.77
C PRO A 147 -24.07 29.31 3.27
N ARG A 148 -22.86 29.53 3.78
CA ARG A 148 -21.69 28.69 3.47
C ARG A 148 -21.75 27.37 4.24
N GLY A 149 -22.88 26.66 4.09
CA GLY A 149 -23.19 25.38 4.70
C GLY A 149 -22.60 24.16 3.97
N GLY A 150 -21.87 24.39 2.88
CA GLY A 150 -20.99 23.37 2.32
C GLY A 150 -19.86 23.10 3.32
N THR A 151 -19.80 21.86 3.83
CA THR A 151 -18.68 21.41 4.65
C THR A 151 -17.37 21.68 3.91
N ARG A 152 -16.41 22.32 4.59
CA ARG A 152 -15.14 22.73 3.99
C ARG A 152 -14.34 21.48 3.65
N THR A 153 -14.43 21.03 2.40
CA THR A 153 -13.76 19.81 1.90
C THR A 153 -12.31 19.79 2.34
N ASP A 154 -11.89 18.67 2.94
CA ASP A 154 -10.64 18.62 3.72
C ASP A 154 -9.41 18.67 2.80
N ARG A 155 -8.90 19.90 2.60
CA ARG A 155 -7.74 20.20 1.76
C ARG A 155 -6.40 19.73 2.33
N ARG A 156 -6.37 19.03 3.47
CA ARG A 156 -5.16 18.35 3.95
C ARG A 156 -4.68 17.31 2.93
N SER A 157 -3.42 16.92 3.08
CA SER A 157 -2.70 16.14 2.07
C SER A 157 -3.30 14.74 1.87
N VAL A 158 -3.03 14.17 0.70
CA VAL A 158 -3.08 12.73 0.47
C VAL A 158 -1.65 12.21 0.58
N VAL A 159 -1.44 11.14 1.35
CA VAL A 159 -0.18 10.39 1.34
C VAL A 159 -0.41 9.02 0.71
N VAL A 160 0.27 8.75 -0.39
CA VAL A 160 0.28 7.44 -1.05
C VAL A 160 1.52 6.67 -0.61
N ILE A 161 1.33 5.49 -0.03
CA ILE A 161 2.37 4.52 0.31
C ILE A 161 2.13 3.28 -0.57
N GLY A 162 3.12 2.83 -1.33
CA GLY A 162 2.84 1.67 -2.19
C GLY A 162 3.92 1.15 -3.13
N ALA A 163 3.46 0.35 -4.10
CA ALA A 163 4.28 -0.44 -5.01
C ALA A 163 4.50 0.25 -6.37
N SER A 164 4.72 -0.55 -7.42
CA SER A 164 4.98 -0.10 -8.79
C SER A 164 3.83 0.70 -9.41
N VAL A 165 2.57 0.42 -9.04
CA VAL A 165 1.41 1.20 -9.51
C VAL A 165 1.42 2.59 -8.87
N SER A 166 1.75 2.70 -7.58
CA SER A 166 1.97 4.01 -6.93
C SER A 166 3.18 4.78 -7.48
N SER A 167 4.21 4.10 -7.98
CA SER A 167 5.33 4.75 -8.69
C SER A 167 5.04 5.05 -10.17
N GLY A 168 3.80 4.86 -10.65
CA GLY A 168 3.41 5.14 -12.04
C GLY A 168 4.07 4.23 -13.08
N LYS A 169 4.51 3.02 -12.72
CA LYS A 169 5.16 2.12 -13.67
C LYS A 169 4.21 1.77 -14.83
N ALA A 170 4.76 1.78 -16.04
CA ALA A 170 4.08 1.52 -17.32
C ALA A 170 3.05 2.58 -17.79
N VAL A 171 2.97 3.73 -17.11
CA VAL A 171 2.25 4.92 -17.61
C VAL A 171 3.17 6.15 -17.62
N SER A 172 2.75 7.22 -18.29
CA SER A 172 3.43 8.51 -18.21
C SER A 172 3.15 9.19 -16.86
N ALA A 173 4.05 10.04 -16.38
CA ALA A 173 3.88 10.70 -15.07
C ALA A 173 2.55 11.46 -14.91
N PRO A 174 2.00 12.17 -15.92
CA PRO A 174 0.67 12.78 -15.82
C PRO A 174 -0.48 11.77 -15.68
N ALA A 175 -0.34 10.58 -16.28
CA ALA A 175 -1.33 9.49 -16.23
C ALA A 175 -1.13 8.53 -15.04
N ALA A 176 -0.17 8.79 -14.15
CA ALA A 176 -0.01 8.03 -12.92
C ALA A 176 -1.04 8.48 -11.88
N TYR A 177 -1.84 7.53 -11.36
CA TYR A 177 -2.95 7.82 -10.45
C TYR A 177 -2.66 8.83 -9.32
N PRO A 178 -1.49 8.89 -8.64
CA PRO A 178 -1.26 9.88 -7.58
C PRO A 178 -1.21 11.32 -8.12
N ARG A 179 -0.84 11.52 -9.38
CA ARG A 179 -0.90 12.83 -10.06
C ARG A 179 -2.32 13.19 -10.47
N GLN A 180 -3.09 12.23 -10.96
CA GLN A 180 -4.51 12.41 -11.27
C GLN A 180 -5.34 12.72 -10.00
N VAL A 181 -5.10 12.02 -8.87
CA VAL A 181 -5.74 12.33 -7.58
C VAL A 181 -5.54 13.79 -7.17
N GLY A 182 -4.32 14.32 -7.33
CA GLY A 182 -4.01 15.72 -7.02
C GLY A 182 -4.73 16.70 -7.94
N ALA A 183 -4.83 16.38 -9.24
CA ALA A 183 -5.56 17.18 -10.22
C ALA A 183 -7.08 17.17 -9.99
N MET A 184 -7.66 16.00 -9.71
CA MET A 184 -9.10 15.81 -9.50
C MET A 184 -9.59 16.40 -8.17
N SER A 185 -8.83 16.21 -7.08
CA SER A 185 -9.25 16.66 -5.74
C SER A 185 -8.74 18.04 -5.33
N GLY A 186 -7.78 18.61 -6.07
CA GLY A 186 -7.08 19.85 -5.71
C GLY A 186 -6.23 19.74 -4.43
N ARG A 187 -5.93 18.52 -3.96
CA ARG A 187 -5.15 18.24 -2.74
C ARG A 187 -3.68 17.99 -3.08
N ASN A 188 -2.79 18.38 -2.18
CA ASN A 188 -1.37 18.03 -2.28
C ASN A 188 -1.19 16.51 -2.07
N VAL A 189 -0.58 15.83 -3.04
CA VAL A 189 -0.30 14.39 -2.98
C VAL A 189 1.20 14.16 -2.79
N TYR A 190 1.56 13.49 -1.70
CA TYR A 190 2.91 12.98 -1.44
C TYR A 190 2.95 11.47 -1.68
N VAL A 191 4.07 10.95 -2.21
CA VAL A 191 4.22 9.54 -2.61
C VAL A 191 5.49 8.93 -2.00
N SER A 192 5.31 7.87 -1.21
CA SER A 192 6.38 7.01 -0.67
C SER A 192 6.21 5.61 -1.29
N ALA A 193 6.77 5.41 -2.48
CA ALA A 193 6.57 4.20 -3.28
C ALA A 193 7.87 3.57 -3.80
N ARG A 194 7.87 2.24 -3.95
CA ARG A 194 8.99 1.47 -4.52
C ARG A 194 8.45 0.36 -5.44
N VAL A 195 9.03 0.20 -6.63
CA VAL A 195 8.79 -0.98 -7.48
C VAL A 195 9.13 -2.25 -6.68
N GLY A 196 8.29 -3.28 -6.76
CA GLY A 196 8.45 -4.50 -5.97
C GLY A 196 8.25 -4.30 -4.46
N ALA A 197 7.46 -3.32 -4.03
CA ALA A 197 7.04 -3.24 -2.62
C ALA A 197 5.89 -4.20 -2.32
N GLY A 198 5.91 -4.77 -1.12
CA GLY A 198 4.91 -5.68 -0.58
C GLY A 198 4.82 -5.57 0.95
N TYR A 199 3.85 -6.26 1.52
CA TYR A 199 3.74 -6.47 2.96
C TYR A 199 4.72 -7.54 3.45
N ALA A 200 4.87 -8.65 2.72
CA ALA A 200 5.64 -9.82 3.14
C ALA A 200 7.16 -9.58 3.26
N ASP A 201 7.76 -8.71 2.43
CA ASP A 201 9.18 -8.29 2.59
C ASP A 201 9.36 -7.16 3.62
N GLY A 202 8.27 -6.70 4.25
CA GLY A 202 8.23 -5.57 5.18
C GLY A 202 8.49 -4.20 4.54
N SER A 203 8.54 -4.09 3.20
CA SER A 203 8.82 -2.80 2.54
C SER A 203 7.70 -1.79 2.72
N MET A 204 6.43 -2.20 2.73
CA MET A 204 5.32 -1.31 3.10
C MET A 204 5.52 -0.75 4.52
N GLY A 205 6.02 -1.56 5.46
CA GLY A 205 6.41 -1.11 6.80
C GLY A 205 7.63 -0.19 6.84
N ARG A 206 8.51 -0.21 5.83
CA ARG A 206 9.62 0.76 5.66
C ARG A 206 9.13 2.07 5.02
N LEU A 207 8.36 1.98 3.94
CA LEU A 207 7.79 3.11 3.20
C LEU A 207 6.81 3.95 4.05
N THR A 208 6.01 3.29 4.91
CA THR A 208 5.12 3.97 5.86
C THR A 208 5.89 4.86 6.82
N ARG A 209 6.99 4.37 7.40
CA ARG A 209 7.85 5.16 8.30
C ARG A 209 8.56 6.29 7.55
N ALA A 210 9.06 6.02 6.34
CA ALA A 210 9.73 7.01 5.50
C ALA A 210 8.79 8.14 5.00
N ALA A 211 7.47 7.94 5.06
CA ALA A 211 6.50 8.94 4.62
C ALA A 211 6.29 10.11 5.60
N ASP A 212 6.69 9.93 6.87
CA ASP A 212 6.58 10.91 7.96
C ASP A 212 5.18 11.54 8.07
N LEU A 213 4.17 10.68 8.28
CA LEU A 213 2.76 11.08 8.32
C LEU A 213 2.45 12.24 9.29
N PRO A 214 3.06 12.36 10.50
CA PRO A 214 2.84 13.51 11.37
C PRO A 214 3.26 14.83 10.71
N ALA A 215 4.43 14.87 10.05
CA ALA A 215 4.90 16.06 9.32
C ALA A 215 4.12 16.35 8.03
N ARG A 216 3.33 15.38 7.51
CA ARG A 216 2.44 15.57 6.34
C ARG A 216 1.01 15.98 6.70
N ASN A 217 0.57 15.71 7.94
CA ASN A 217 -0.81 15.88 8.42
C ASN A 217 -1.87 15.55 7.34
N PRO A 218 -1.94 14.29 6.86
CA PRO A 218 -2.87 13.91 5.82
C PRO A 218 -4.31 13.84 6.34
N SER A 219 -5.27 14.05 5.44
CA SER A 219 -6.66 13.63 5.63
C SER A 219 -6.99 12.30 4.95
N LEU A 220 -6.11 11.81 4.06
CA LEU A 220 -6.19 10.48 3.45
C LEU A 220 -4.81 9.83 3.34
N VAL A 221 -4.70 8.57 3.74
CA VAL A 221 -3.56 7.70 3.47
C VAL A 221 -4.01 6.56 2.56
N VAL A 222 -3.32 6.38 1.43
CA VAL A 222 -3.57 5.29 0.48
C VAL A 222 -2.46 4.26 0.64
N LEU A 223 -2.83 3.00 0.87
CA LEU A 223 -1.92 1.85 0.96
C LEU A 223 -2.11 0.95 -0.27
N GLN A 224 -1.11 0.88 -1.16
CA GLN A 224 -1.21 0.13 -2.42
C GLN A 224 -0.12 -0.95 -2.50
N ALA A 225 -0.50 -2.21 -2.31
CA ALA A 225 0.40 -3.37 -2.41
C ALA A 225 -0.41 -4.66 -2.66
N GLY A 226 0.08 -5.84 -2.30
CA GLY A 226 -0.60 -7.12 -2.50
C GLY A 226 -0.18 -7.85 -3.76
N THR A 227 0.04 -7.15 -4.88
CA THR A 227 0.54 -7.80 -6.12
C THR A 227 1.85 -8.55 -5.89
N ASN A 228 2.85 -7.92 -5.26
CA ASN A 228 4.15 -8.56 -5.00
C ASN A 228 4.10 -9.53 -3.79
N ASP A 229 2.93 -9.72 -3.19
CA ASP A 229 2.68 -10.60 -2.04
C ASP A 229 1.99 -11.91 -2.47
N VAL A 230 1.58 -12.05 -3.74
CA VAL A 230 0.89 -13.24 -4.23
C VAL A 230 1.78 -14.48 -4.15
N GLY A 231 1.30 -15.49 -3.41
CA GLY A 231 2.05 -16.72 -3.12
C GLY A 231 2.86 -16.69 -1.82
N ALA A 232 2.96 -15.54 -1.14
CA ALA A 232 3.45 -15.49 0.24
C ALA A 232 2.36 -15.97 1.23
N SER A 233 2.77 -16.28 2.46
CA SER A 233 1.85 -16.79 3.49
C SER A 233 0.80 -15.74 3.89
N PRO A 234 -0.51 -16.04 3.80
CA PRO A 234 -1.59 -15.16 4.23
C PRO A 234 -1.41 -14.64 5.67
N THR A 235 -0.92 -15.47 6.59
CA THR A 235 -0.67 -15.09 7.99
C THR A 235 0.43 -14.03 8.13
N VAL A 236 1.49 -14.12 7.31
CA VAL A 236 2.60 -13.14 7.28
C VAL A 236 2.12 -11.82 6.68
N ILE A 237 1.39 -11.88 5.56
CA ILE A 237 0.77 -10.72 4.91
C ILE A 237 -0.14 -10.01 5.91
N ALA A 238 -1.07 -10.74 6.54
CA ALA A 238 -2.02 -10.18 7.51
C ALA A 238 -1.32 -9.55 8.73
N GLY A 239 -0.26 -10.17 9.25
CA GLY A 239 0.55 -9.59 10.33
C GLY A 239 1.19 -8.24 9.94
N GLN A 240 1.78 -8.17 8.75
CA GLN A 240 2.42 -6.96 8.23
C GLN A 240 1.41 -5.86 7.86
N VAL A 241 0.24 -6.22 7.31
CA VAL A 241 -0.86 -5.26 7.06
C VAL A 241 -1.36 -4.66 8.37
N ARG A 242 -1.61 -5.47 9.41
CA ARG A 242 -2.00 -4.96 10.74
C ARG A 242 -0.94 -4.01 11.32
N GLN A 243 0.34 -4.33 11.18
CA GLN A 243 1.44 -3.47 11.61
C GLN A 243 1.45 -2.13 10.85
N VAL A 244 1.24 -2.14 9.54
CA VAL A 244 1.17 -0.93 8.70
C VAL A 244 -0.04 -0.08 9.07
N VAL A 245 -1.26 -0.62 9.04
CA VAL A 245 -2.50 0.13 9.33
C VAL A 245 -2.49 0.68 10.76
N GLY A 246 -2.04 -0.10 11.74
CA GLY A 246 -1.86 0.38 13.12
C GLY A 246 -0.81 1.49 13.25
N THR A 247 0.22 1.50 12.41
CA THR A 247 1.20 2.59 12.37
C THR A 247 0.61 3.85 11.76
N VAL A 248 -0.14 3.74 10.66
CA VAL A 248 -0.90 4.85 10.08
C VAL A 248 -1.87 5.45 11.11
N ARG A 249 -2.63 4.61 11.83
CA ARG A 249 -3.57 5.05 12.87
C ARG A 249 -2.90 5.83 14.01
N ARG A 250 -1.73 5.40 14.49
CA ARG A 250 -0.98 6.13 15.54
C ARG A 250 -0.37 7.44 15.03
N GLN A 251 0.04 7.51 13.76
CA GLN A 251 0.72 8.69 13.21
C GLN A 251 -0.21 9.72 12.55
N ALA A 252 -1.40 9.29 12.12
CA ALA A 252 -2.41 10.12 11.46
C ALA A 252 -3.82 9.64 11.89
N PRO A 253 -4.20 9.80 13.18
CA PRO A 253 -5.47 9.28 13.70
C PRO A 253 -6.69 9.85 12.97
N ASN A 254 -6.63 11.12 12.56
CA ASN A 254 -7.71 11.85 11.88
C ASN A 254 -7.63 11.77 10.33
N ALA A 255 -6.96 10.75 9.78
CA ALA A 255 -6.91 10.49 8.34
C ALA A 255 -7.82 9.30 7.98
N LYS A 256 -8.54 9.39 6.86
CA LYS A 256 -9.15 8.22 6.23
C LYS A 256 -8.04 7.30 5.68
N ILE A 257 -8.30 6.00 5.62
CA ILE A 257 -7.38 5.02 5.02
C ILE A 257 -8.10 4.40 3.83
N ALA A 258 -7.42 4.40 2.68
CA ALA A 258 -7.81 3.62 1.52
C ALA A 258 -6.81 2.48 1.31
N VAL A 259 -7.28 1.27 1.05
CA VAL A 259 -6.46 0.09 0.78
C VAL A 259 -6.72 -0.37 -0.65
N VAL A 260 -5.66 -0.38 -1.46
CA VAL A 260 -5.68 -0.75 -2.88
C VAL A 260 -4.90 -2.06 -3.04
N THR A 261 -5.58 -3.13 -3.45
CA THR A 261 -5.06 -4.50 -3.36
C THR A 261 -4.63 -5.06 -4.73
N VAL A 262 -4.92 -6.33 -5.04
CA VAL A 262 -4.32 -7.05 -6.17
C VAL A 262 -4.94 -6.62 -7.50
N PHE A 263 -4.08 -6.50 -8.52
CA PHE A 263 -4.49 -6.16 -9.89
C PHE A 263 -4.63 -7.44 -10.74
N PRO A 264 -5.82 -7.76 -11.30
CA PRO A 264 -6.11 -9.04 -11.97
C PRO A 264 -5.30 -9.26 -13.25
N SER A 265 -4.75 -8.19 -13.83
CA SER A 265 -3.87 -8.23 -15.00
C SER A 265 -2.44 -8.68 -14.71
N ILE A 266 -2.01 -8.69 -13.43
CA ILE A 266 -0.66 -9.13 -13.02
C ILE A 266 -0.76 -10.52 -12.38
N HIS A 267 -1.70 -10.72 -11.46
CA HIS A 267 -1.96 -12.01 -10.81
C HIS A 267 -3.46 -12.27 -10.65
N ARG A 268 -3.86 -13.53 -10.80
CA ARG A 268 -5.26 -14.00 -10.77
C ARG A 268 -5.36 -15.43 -10.22
N GLY A 269 -6.57 -15.88 -9.88
CA GLY A 269 -6.80 -17.22 -9.34
C GLY A 269 -6.52 -17.34 -7.83
N THR A 270 -6.59 -18.54 -7.28
CA THR A 270 -6.74 -18.79 -5.83
C THR A 270 -5.69 -18.10 -4.96
N ALA A 271 -4.41 -18.09 -5.34
CA ALA A 271 -3.36 -17.44 -4.57
C ALA A 271 -3.50 -15.89 -4.55
N ALA A 272 -4.01 -15.31 -5.64
CA ALA A 272 -4.28 -13.88 -5.73
C ALA A 272 -5.46 -13.48 -4.83
N HIS A 273 -6.57 -14.22 -4.88
CA HIS A 273 -7.72 -13.98 -3.99
C HIS A 273 -7.34 -14.20 -2.51
N ALA A 274 -6.60 -15.26 -2.17
CA ALA A 274 -6.14 -15.49 -0.80
C ALA A 274 -5.27 -14.34 -0.26
N THR A 275 -4.43 -13.75 -1.12
CA THR A 275 -3.63 -12.55 -0.79
C THR A 275 -4.52 -11.32 -0.61
N ASP A 276 -5.51 -11.14 -1.48
CA ASP A 276 -6.45 -10.01 -1.45
C ASP A 276 -7.30 -10.02 -0.16
N THR A 277 -7.96 -11.15 0.14
CA THR A 277 -8.70 -11.38 1.38
C THR A 277 -7.83 -11.16 2.61
N ALA A 278 -6.61 -11.71 2.64
CA ALA A 278 -5.70 -11.55 3.76
C ALA A 278 -5.28 -10.09 4.02
N ILE A 279 -5.27 -9.23 2.99
CA ILE A 279 -5.03 -7.79 3.15
C ILE A 279 -6.29 -7.07 3.63
N ILE A 280 -7.44 -7.38 3.04
CA ILE A 280 -8.73 -6.73 3.37
C ILE A 280 -9.11 -6.99 4.83
N ASP A 281 -9.09 -8.25 5.27
CA ASP A 281 -9.49 -8.64 6.63
C ASP A 281 -8.48 -8.14 7.67
N ALA A 282 -7.18 -8.17 7.34
CA ALA A 282 -6.15 -7.62 8.20
C ALA A 282 -6.24 -6.09 8.36
N ALA A 283 -6.65 -5.37 7.31
CA ALA A 283 -6.88 -3.94 7.40
C ALA A 283 -8.14 -3.63 8.22
N ARG A 284 -9.26 -4.30 7.92
CA ARG A 284 -10.55 -4.13 8.62
C ARG A 284 -10.48 -4.50 10.10
N SER A 285 -9.67 -5.50 10.47
CA SER A 285 -9.46 -5.91 11.88
C SER A 285 -8.68 -4.90 12.74
N VAL A 286 -8.06 -3.88 12.14
CA VAL A 286 -7.41 -2.76 12.86
C VAL A 286 -8.17 -1.46 12.68
N ASP A 287 -8.85 -1.27 11.55
CA ASP A 287 -9.73 -0.13 11.30
C ASP A 287 -10.94 -0.57 10.45
N PRO A 288 -12.14 -0.76 11.04
CA PRO A 288 -13.33 -1.14 10.29
C PRO A 288 -13.77 -0.11 9.23
N GLY A 289 -13.26 1.13 9.32
CA GLY A 289 -13.53 2.24 8.40
C GLY A 289 -12.64 2.32 7.16
N VAL A 290 -11.76 1.34 6.89
CA VAL A 290 -10.93 1.35 5.67
C VAL A 290 -11.77 1.30 4.40
N VAL A 291 -11.52 2.24 3.48
CA VAL A 291 -12.10 2.19 2.14
C VAL A 291 -11.32 1.18 1.31
N VAL A 292 -11.96 0.07 0.94
CA VAL A 292 -11.35 -0.97 0.10
C VAL A 292 -11.55 -0.64 -1.39
N ILE A 293 -10.47 -0.81 -2.14
CA ILE A 293 -10.43 -0.78 -3.59
C ILE A 293 -9.73 -2.08 -4.01
N SER A 294 -10.49 -3.09 -4.42
CA SER A 294 -9.94 -4.36 -4.91
C SER A 294 -10.22 -4.51 -6.40
N PRO A 295 -9.25 -4.21 -7.28
CA PRO A 295 -9.40 -4.45 -8.70
C PRO A 295 -9.66 -5.92 -9.05
N LEU A 296 -9.19 -6.86 -8.21
CA LEU A 296 -9.40 -8.30 -8.39
C LEU A 296 -10.82 -8.72 -8.02
N ASP A 297 -11.31 -8.36 -6.83
CA ASP A 297 -12.62 -8.77 -6.33
C ASP A 297 -13.77 -8.02 -7.04
N GLU A 298 -13.56 -6.75 -7.38
CA GLU A 298 -14.48 -5.94 -8.18
C GLU A 298 -14.41 -6.26 -9.70
N GLY A 299 -13.67 -7.30 -10.11
CA GLY A 299 -13.62 -7.79 -11.48
C GLY A 299 -13.16 -6.77 -12.53
N TRP A 300 -12.18 -5.91 -12.21
CA TRP A 300 -11.77 -4.83 -13.10
C TRP A 300 -11.17 -5.33 -14.41
N THR A 301 -11.81 -4.98 -15.52
CA THR A 301 -11.26 -5.14 -16.88
C THR A 301 -10.67 -3.82 -17.38
N TYR A 302 -9.46 -3.88 -17.95
CA TYR A 302 -8.76 -2.73 -18.50
C TYR A 302 -7.61 -3.17 -19.41
N ARG A 303 -7.13 -2.26 -20.28
CA ARG A 303 -5.90 -2.48 -21.04
C ARG A 303 -4.68 -2.40 -20.11
N ALA A 304 -3.90 -3.47 -20.07
CA ALA A 304 -2.63 -3.53 -19.35
C ALA A 304 -1.42 -3.32 -20.28
N ALA A 305 -0.25 -3.09 -19.68
CA ALA A 305 1.05 -3.24 -20.34
C ALA A 305 1.44 -4.72 -20.51
N SER A 306 2.51 -4.98 -21.26
CA SER A 306 2.99 -6.35 -21.54
C SER A 306 3.48 -7.11 -20.30
N ASP A 307 3.85 -6.40 -19.23
CA ASP A 307 4.21 -6.98 -17.93
C ASP A 307 3.04 -6.96 -16.91
N GLY A 308 1.82 -6.88 -17.43
CA GLY A 308 0.58 -6.88 -16.67
C GLY A 308 0.24 -5.57 -15.96
N HIS A 309 1.10 -4.55 -15.94
CA HIS A 309 0.82 -3.32 -15.17
C HIS A 309 -0.41 -2.56 -15.73
N PRO A 310 -1.26 -1.97 -14.86
CA PRO A 310 -2.45 -1.24 -15.30
C PRO A 310 -2.12 -0.09 -16.24
N GLY A 311 -2.87 0.02 -17.35
CA GLY A 311 -2.78 1.18 -18.25
C GLY A 311 -3.50 2.41 -17.71
N ALA A 312 -3.41 3.52 -18.44
CA ALA A 312 -3.89 4.84 -18.02
C ALA A 312 -5.34 4.86 -17.50
N ALA A 313 -6.28 4.17 -18.17
CA ALA A 313 -7.69 4.11 -17.75
C ALA A 313 -7.91 3.44 -16.37
N ALA A 314 -7.04 2.50 -15.98
CA ALA A 314 -7.11 1.87 -14.65
C ALA A 314 -6.44 2.75 -13.57
N HIS A 315 -5.42 3.53 -13.94
CA HIS A 315 -4.91 4.59 -13.06
C HIS A 315 -5.96 5.71 -12.87
N GLU A 316 -6.70 6.06 -13.92
CA GLU A 316 -7.77 7.06 -13.90
C GLU A 316 -8.93 6.63 -12.99
N ARG A 317 -9.51 5.44 -13.21
CA ARG A 317 -10.54 4.86 -12.34
C ARG A 317 -10.11 4.76 -10.87
N LEU A 318 -8.84 4.45 -10.63
CA LEU A 318 -8.25 4.43 -9.29
C LEU A 318 -8.14 5.85 -8.70
N ALA A 319 -7.75 6.83 -9.52
CA ALA A 319 -7.66 8.23 -9.10
C ALA A 319 -9.03 8.83 -8.76
N GLU A 320 -10.06 8.56 -9.57
CA GLU A 320 -11.45 8.96 -9.31
C GLU A 320 -11.93 8.43 -7.95
N ARG A 321 -11.80 7.11 -7.73
CA ARG A 321 -12.22 6.47 -6.47
C ARG A 321 -11.46 6.98 -5.25
N ILE A 322 -10.19 7.38 -5.39
CA ILE A 322 -9.40 7.96 -4.29
C ILE A 322 -9.74 9.45 -4.09
N ALA A 323 -9.94 10.22 -5.16
CA ALA A 323 -10.30 11.63 -5.10
C ALA A 323 -11.67 11.87 -4.46
N GLY A 324 -12.61 10.92 -4.64
CA GLY A 324 -13.91 10.91 -3.97
C GLY A 324 -13.86 10.67 -2.45
N ILE A 325 -12.70 10.30 -1.88
CA ILE A 325 -12.54 10.09 -0.42
C ILE A 325 -12.16 11.43 0.26
N GLY A 326 -13.20 12.22 0.52
CA GLY A 326 -13.20 13.37 1.45
C GLY A 326 -13.83 12.96 2.77
#